data_AF-A0AAT9HM13-F1
#
_entry.id   AF-A0AAT9HM13-F1
#
_cell.length_a   1.000
_cell.length_b   1.000
_cell.length_c   1.000
_cell.angle_alpha   90.00
_cell.angle_beta   90.00
_cell.angle_gamma   90.00
#
_symmetry.space_group_name_H-M   'P 1'
#
loop_
_entity.id
_entity.type
_entity.pdbx_description
1 polymer ?
#
loop_
_entity_poly.entity_id
_entity_poly.type
_entity_poly.pdbx_seq_one_letter_code
_entity_poly.pdbx_strand_id
1 'polypeptide(L)' 'MNLDGVELPENATVFLCGPLPFMRDIRTRLLAAGVPAQRIRYEVFGPDLWLPGSTA' A
#
# COMPACT_ATOMS: atom_id res chain seq x y z
N MET A 1 5.92 3.68 -7.73
CA MET A 1 4.77 4.37 -8.37
C MET A 1 4.67 5.78 -7.83
N ASN A 2 4.28 6.75 -8.66
CA ASN A 2 4.07 8.14 -8.24
C ASN A 2 2.58 8.43 -8.05
N LEU A 3 2.21 9.16 -7.00
CA LEU A 3 0.85 9.61 -6.69
C LEU A 3 0.69 11.14 -6.79
N ASP A 4 1.74 11.86 -7.17
CA ASP A 4 1.69 13.32 -7.31
C ASP A 4 0.62 13.73 -8.34
N GLY A 5 -0.22 14.71 -7.98
CA GLY A 5 -1.27 15.23 -8.85
C GLY A 5 -2.53 14.36 -8.96
N VAL A 6 -2.63 13.27 -8.20
CA VAL A 6 -3.85 12.46 -8.13
C VAL A 6 -4.81 13.06 -7.11
N GLU A 7 -5.96 13.57 -7.57
CA GLU A 7 -7.05 13.96 -6.68
C GLU A 7 -7.71 12.72 -6.08
N LEU A 8 -7.70 12.64 -4.75
CA LEU A 8 -8.34 11.58 -4.00
C LEU A 8 -9.71 12.05 -3.51
N PRO A 9 -10.79 11.26 -3.71
CA PRO A 9 -12.08 11.56 -3.08
C PRO A 9 -11.96 11.63 -1.56
N GLU A 10 -12.73 12.53 -0.95
CA GLU A 10 -12.70 12.80 0.51
C GLU A 10 -13.00 11.54 1.36
N ASN A 11 -13.75 10.60 0.79
CA ASN A 11 -14.18 9.35 1.41
C ASN A 11 -13.51 8.11 0.78
N ALA A 12 -12.39 8.26 0.08
CA ALA A 12 -11.70 7.16 -0.58
C ALA A 12 -11.31 6.04 0.40
N THR A 13 -11.56 4.79 -0.01
CA THR A 13 -11.00 3.60 0.62
C THR A 13 -9.98 3.01 -0.34
N VAL A 14 -8.74 2.87 0.12
CA VAL A 14 -7.62 2.44 -0.73
C VAL A 14 -7.23 1.01 -0.37
N PHE A 15 -7.15 0.16 -1.38
CA PHE A 15 -6.67 -1.21 -1.27
C PHE A 15 -5.28 -1.29 -1.89
N LEU A 16 -4.31 -1.74 -1.10
CA LEU A 16 -2.93 -1.89 -1.51
C LEU A 16 -2.59 -3.37 -1.57
N CYS A 17 -2.05 -3.80 -2.70
CA CYS A 17 -1.46 -5.11 -2.85
C CYS A 17 -0.08 -5.03 -3.49
N GLY A 18 0.79 -5.99 -3.16
CA GLY A 18 2.13 -6.12 -3.75
C GLY A 18 3.24 -6.31 -2.72
N PRO A 19 4.51 -6.09 -3.11
CA PRO A 19 5.65 -6.25 -2.21
C PRO A 19 5.58 -5.32 -1.01
N LEU A 20 6.05 -5.79 0.14
CA LEU A 20 5.99 -5.02 1.38
C LEU A 20 6.71 -3.65 1.29
N PRO A 21 7.90 -3.51 0.66
CA PRO A 21 8.52 -2.20 0.49
C PRO A 21 7.64 -1.22 -0.30
N PHE A 22 7.03 -1.70 -1.39
CA PHE A 22 6.11 -0.90 -2.21
C PHE A 22 4.89 -0.45 -1.41
N MET A 23 4.23 -1.35 -0.70
CA MET A 23 3.05 -1.00 0.08
C MET A 23 3.36 -0.03 1.22
N ARG A 24 4.55 -0.13 1.84
CA ARG A 24 5.02 0.82 2.87
C ARG A 24 5.21 2.23 2.30
N ASP A 25 5.79 2.33 1.12
CA ASP A 25 6.02 3.61 0.45
C ASP A 25 4.69 4.29 0.07
N ILE A 26 3.77 3.52 -0.53
CA ILE A 26 2.47 4.04 -0.94
C ILE A 26 1.62 4.45 0.28
N ARG A 27 1.63 3.65 1.35
CA ARG A 27 0.96 4.00 2.61
C ARG A 27 1.41 5.36 3.13
N THR A 28 2.72 5.61 3.16
CA THR A 28 3.29 6.86 3.66
C THR A 28 2.77 8.06 2.87
N ARG A 29 2.71 7.93 1.54
CA ARG A 29 2.21 8.99 0.66
C ARG A 29 0.71 9.25 0.84
N LEU A 30 -0.10 8.20 0.97
CA LEU A 30 -1.55 8.34 1.20
C LEU A 30 -1.86 9.02 2.55
N LEU A 31 -1.10 8.69 3.59
CA LEU A 31 -1.21 9.36 4.89
C LEU A 31 -0.84 10.85 4.78
N ALA A 32 0.22 11.17 4.05
CA ALA A 32 0.62 12.56 3.78
C ALA A 32 -0.44 13.33 2.95
N ALA A 33 -1.18 12.63 2.10
CA ALA A 33 -2.31 13.17 1.33
C ALA A 33 -3.63 13.26 2.15
N GLY A 34 -3.61 12.93 3.44
CA GLY A 34 -4.77 13.08 4.33
C GLY A 34 -5.72 11.88 4.37
N VAL A 35 -5.39 10.76 3.73
CA VAL A 35 -6.22 9.53 3.81
C VAL A 35 -6.11 8.95 5.23
N PRO A 36 -7.22 8.75 5.95
CA PRO A 36 -7.18 8.14 7.29
C PRO A 36 -6.64 6.71 7.23
N ALA A 37 -5.79 6.34 8.19
CA ALA A 37 -5.15 5.02 8.22
C ALA A 37 -6.17 3.86 8.22
N GLN A 38 -7.34 4.05 8.82
CA GLN A 38 -8.42 3.05 8.88
C GLN A 38 -9.04 2.75 7.50
N ARG A 39 -8.84 3.63 6.52
CA ARG A 39 -9.33 3.50 5.14
C ARG A 39 -8.29 2.95 4.17
N ILE A 40 -7.09 2.60 4.65
CA ILE A 40 -6.04 1.98 3.84
C ILE A 40 -5.94 0.51 4.23
N ARG A 41 -6.30 -0.38 3.30
CA ARG A 41 -6.34 -1.84 3.50
C ARG A 41 -5.20 -2.48 2.70
N TYR A 42 -4.58 -3.51 3.26
CA TYR A 42 -3.42 -4.16 2.67
C TYR A 42 -3.72 -5.63 2.44
N GLU A 43 -3.25 -6.15 1.31
CA GLU A 43 -3.25 -7.56 1.01
C GLU A 43 -1.88 -7.93 0.43
N VAL A 44 -1.17 -8.84 1.10
CA VAL A 44 0.13 -9.30 0.61
C VAL A 44 -0.12 -10.38 -0.44
N PHE A 45 0.15 -10.07 -1.70
CA PHE A 45 0.28 -11.06 -2.77
C PHE A 45 1.77 -11.43 -2.89
N GLY A 46 2.19 -12.44 -2.13
CA GLY A 46 3.54 -12.99 -2.14
C GLY A 46 3.51 -14.51 -2.12
N PRO A 47 4.63 -15.20 -2.41
CA PRO A 47 4.74 -16.63 -2.08
C PRO A 47 4.40 -16.76 -0.60
N ASP A 48 3.62 -17.79 -0.28
CA ASP A 48 3.12 -18.09 1.06
C ASP A 48 4.11 -17.62 2.14
N LEU A 49 3.64 -16.80 3.10
CA LEU A 49 4.50 -16.17 4.13
C LEU A 49 5.27 -17.20 4.98
N TRP A 50 4.93 -18.49 4.87
CA TRP A 50 5.58 -19.62 5.55
C TRP A 50 6.62 -20.33 4.68
N LEU A 51 6.72 -20.00 3.39
CA LEU A 51 7.82 -20.45 2.55
C LEU A 51 9.07 -19.63 2.92
N PRO A 52 10.19 -20.26 3.30
CA PRO A 52 11.44 -19.54 3.49
C PRO A 52 11.76 -18.82 2.18
N GLY A 53 11.90 -17.50 2.24
CA GLY A 53 12.15 -16.68 1.07
C GLY A 53 13.41 -17.19 0.36
N SER A 54 13.25 -17.65 -0.88
CA SER A 54 14.38 -17.92 -1.75
C SER A 54 15.05 -16.58 -2.02
N THR A 55 16.13 -16.29 -1.30
CA THR A 55 17.07 -15.23 -1.64
C THR A 55 17.65 -15.54 -3.01
N ALA A 56 17.19 -14.83 -4.04
CA ALA A 56 17.87 -14.70 -5.32
C ALA A 56 18.78 -13.47 -5.27
#